data_AF-W4PBT3-F1
#
_entry.id   AF-W4PBT3-F1
#
_cell.length_a   1.000
_cell.length_b   1.000
_cell.length_c   1.000
_cell.angle_alpha   90.00
_cell.angle_beta   90.00
_cell.angle_gamma   90.00
#
_symmetry.space_group_name_H-M   'P 1'
#
loop_
_entity.id
_entity.type
_entity.pdbx_description
1 polymer ?
#
loop_
_entity_poly.entity_id
_entity_poly.type
_entity_poly.pdbx_seq_one_letter_code
_entity_poly.pdbx_strand_id
1 'polypeptide(L)'
;MEKISYKLVFNRKKKFNDQGRALVQVEAYLNKKKMYFSTRIYLKPEQWDTKRRMVKKHPNADGLNRMLYDYVAQIEKVELELWQQGQKISLHSLKHLLAIPQETRKSFLAFYRQEVENSSLKASTQRNHLTTYNILKKYRGNISFADITFDFLISFDHYLRTEKYHINTIAKHMKHLKRYVNVAINKGYMDVQSYAFRQYKIKTIEGHHTHLSPEELAQLEKCFLEGKYTRLRKTKDAFLFCCYAGLRYSDFVNLKQENLVELYGDTWLIFQSVKTKVEIRIPLYLLFEGKALNILKYYQHDLNGFFRLRDNSNINKELLLLSKLAGIKKRISFHTARHTNATLLIYSGANITTVQKLLGHKSMKTTQIYADIMDITLIKDLERVTY
;
A
#
# COMPACT_ATOMS: atom_id res chain seq x y z
N MET A 1 -29.90 34.33 2.63
CA MET A 1 -29.49 33.25 1.71
C MET A 1 -28.31 33.74 0.89
N GLU A 2 -27.15 33.09 0.99
CA GLU A 2 -26.00 33.41 0.13
C GLU A 2 -26.22 32.79 -1.25
N LYS A 3 -26.90 33.53 -2.14
CA LYS A 3 -27.24 33.05 -3.49
C LYS A 3 -26.01 33.13 -4.40
N ILE A 4 -25.67 32.03 -5.08
CA ILE A 4 -24.66 32.06 -6.13
C ILE A 4 -25.23 32.80 -7.34
N SER A 5 -24.49 33.78 -7.88
CA SER A 5 -24.89 34.44 -9.13
C SER A 5 -24.14 33.84 -10.31
N TYR A 6 -24.88 33.34 -11.30
CA TYR A 6 -24.36 32.86 -12.59
C TYR A 6 -24.50 33.92 -13.68
N LYS A 7 -23.42 34.13 -14.45
CA LYS A 7 -23.40 35.08 -15.58
C LYS A 7 -22.58 34.50 -16.73
N LEU A 8 -23.06 34.60 -17.96
CA LEU A 8 -22.27 34.25 -19.14
C LEU A 8 -21.23 35.34 -19.45
N VAL A 9 -19.98 34.92 -19.65
CA VAL A 9 -18.83 35.79 -19.94
C VAL A 9 -18.12 35.28 -21.18
N PHE A 10 -17.97 36.14 -22.18
CA PHE A 10 -17.22 35.86 -23.40
C PHE A 10 -15.77 36.37 -23.27
N ASN A 11 -14.82 35.57 -23.76
CA ASN A 11 -13.41 35.96 -23.92
C ASN A 11 -12.74 36.55 -22.66
N ARG A 12 -12.98 35.93 -21.49
CA ARG A 12 -12.39 36.37 -20.21
C ARG A 12 -10.86 36.45 -20.22
N LYS A 13 -10.19 35.58 -20.97
CA LYS A 13 -8.72 35.54 -21.07
C LYS A 13 -8.13 36.50 -22.11
N LYS A 14 -8.97 37.23 -22.86
CA LYS A 14 -8.56 38.06 -24.01
C LYS A 14 -7.65 37.30 -25.00
N LYS A 15 -7.97 36.03 -25.25
CA LYS A 15 -7.21 35.14 -26.14
C LYS A 15 -8.15 34.48 -27.13
N PHE A 16 -7.77 34.54 -28.40
CA PHE A 16 -8.43 33.84 -29.49
C PHE A 16 -7.66 32.57 -29.84
N ASN A 17 -8.36 31.56 -30.37
CA ASN A 17 -7.72 30.41 -31.00
C ASN A 17 -7.29 30.74 -32.44
N ASP A 18 -6.62 29.80 -33.10
CA ASP A 18 -6.10 29.95 -34.47
C ASP A 18 -7.20 30.25 -35.53
N GLN A 19 -8.47 30.06 -35.18
CA GLN A 19 -9.63 30.35 -36.02
C GLN A 19 -10.33 31.68 -35.66
N GLY A 20 -9.72 32.51 -34.82
CA GLY A 20 -10.26 33.81 -34.40
C GLY A 20 -11.48 33.73 -33.47
N ARG A 21 -11.69 32.59 -32.79
CA ARG A 21 -12.82 32.37 -31.88
C ARG A 21 -12.36 32.41 -30.42
N ALA A 22 -13.25 32.84 -29.53
CA ALA A 22 -13.02 32.85 -28.09
C ALA A 22 -14.12 32.09 -27.33
N LEU A 23 -13.74 31.56 -26.17
CA LEU A 23 -14.58 30.72 -25.34
C LEU A 23 -15.65 31.54 -24.59
N VAL A 24 -16.88 31.03 -24.54
CA VAL A 24 -17.92 31.46 -23.61
C VAL A 24 -17.79 30.64 -22.31
N GLN A 25 -17.91 31.30 -21.17
CA GLN A 25 -17.82 30.68 -19.84
C GLN A 25 -18.99 31.12 -18.97
N VAL A 26 -19.38 30.28 -18.01
CA VAL A 26 -20.27 30.69 -16.92
C VAL A 26 -19.40 31.18 -15.76
N GLU A 27 -19.54 32.44 -15.37
CA GLU A 27 -18.99 33.01 -14.13
C GLU A 27 -19.97 32.72 -12.99
N ALA A 28 -19.53 32.00 -11.95
CA ALA A 28 -20.22 31.93 -10.67
C ALA A 28 -19.54 32.83 -9.64
N TYR A 29 -20.36 33.58 -8.92
CA TYR A 29 -19.93 34.50 -7.88
C TYR A 29 -20.57 34.13 -6.54
N LEU A 30 -19.73 33.96 -5.51
CA LEU A 30 -20.13 33.69 -4.13
C LEU A 30 -19.09 34.32 -3.19
N ASN A 31 -19.53 35.11 -2.21
CA ASN A 31 -18.69 35.67 -1.14
C ASN A 31 -17.37 36.30 -1.62
N LYS A 32 -17.47 37.25 -2.57
CA LYS A 32 -16.33 37.95 -3.19
C LYS A 32 -15.37 37.06 -3.99
N LYS A 33 -15.66 35.77 -4.15
CA LYS A 33 -14.88 34.84 -4.97
C LYS A 33 -15.61 34.58 -6.30
N LYS A 34 -14.82 34.46 -7.37
CA LYS A 34 -15.28 34.15 -8.72
C LYS A 34 -14.73 32.80 -9.17
N MET A 35 -15.56 32.02 -9.84
CA MET A 35 -15.14 30.79 -10.52
C MET A 35 -15.75 30.72 -11.92
N TYR A 36 -15.05 30.08 -12.85
CA TYR A 36 -15.45 30.01 -14.25
C TYR A 36 -15.60 28.55 -14.71
N PHE A 37 -16.73 28.25 -15.35
CA PHE A 37 -17.03 26.96 -15.97
C PHE A 37 -16.99 27.10 -17.49
N SER A 38 -16.28 26.19 -18.16
CA SER A 38 -16.17 26.21 -19.62
C SER A 38 -17.42 25.60 -20.24
N THR A 39 -18.10 26.33 -21.11
CA THR A 39 -19.26 25.79 -21.87
C THR A 39 -18.81 24.99 -23.10
N ARG A 40 -17.51 25.00 -23.43
CA ARG A 40 -16.92 24.46 -24.66
C ARG A 40 -17.46 25.10 -25.96
N ILE A 41 -18.22 26.19 -25.86
CA ILE A 41 -18.74 26.94 -27.01
C ILE A 41 -17.78 28.07 -27.34
N TYR A 42 -17.31 28.10 -28.59
CA TYR A 42 -16.37 29.09 -29.10
C TYR A 42 -17.05 29.95 -30.18
N LEU A 43 -16.99 31.27 -30.04
CA LEU A 43 -17.66 32.23 -30.92
C LEU A 43 -16.68 33.29 -31.41
N LYS A 44 -16.95 33.87 -32.59
CA LYS A 44 -16.25 35.09 -33.03
C LYS A 44 -16.78 36.32 -32.28
N PRO A 45 -16.00 37.41 -32.16
CA PRO A 45 -16.44 38.63 -31.48
C PRO A 45 -17.78 39.19 -31.98
N GLU A 46 -18.03 39.12 -33.29
CA GLU A 46 -19.24 39.66 -33.92
C GLU A 46 -20.49 38.84 -33.58
N GLN A 47 -20.28 37.60 -33.12
CA GLN A 47 -21.32 36.61 -32.83
C GLN A 47 -21.76 36.63 -31.36
N TRP A 48 -21.20 37.50 -30.53
CA TRP A 48 -21.57 37.64 -29.13
C TRP A 48 -22.18 39.01 -28.84
N ASP A 49 -23.33 39.04 -28.19
CA ASP A 49 -23.90 40.27 -27.66
C ASP A 49 -23.45 40.51 -26.22
N THR A 50 -22.63 41.54 -25.99
CA THR A 50 -22.11 41.86 -24.65
C THR A 50 -23.19 42.40 -23.70
N LYS A 51 -24.20 43.12 -24.22
CA LYS A 51 -25.30 43.68 -23.42
C LYS A 51 -26.29 42.60 -23.03
N ARG A 52 -26.73 41.78 -24.00
CA ARG A 52 -27.71 40.70 -23.79
C ARG A 52 -27.08 39.39 -23.30
N ARG A 53 -25.75 39.25 -23.38
CA ARG A 53 -24.97 38.05 -23.02
C ARG A 53 -25.47 36.78 -23.69
N MET A 54 -25.69 36.88 -25.00
CA MET A 54 -26.22 35.79 -25.82
C MET A 54 -25.56 35.79 -27.19
N VAL A 55 -25.64 34.65 -27.87
CA VAL A 55 -25.17 34.48 -29.24
C VAL A 55 -26.07 35.27 -30.20
N LYS A 56 -25.46 36.00 -31.13
CA LYS A 56 -26.12 36.72 -32.23
C LYS A 56 -25.40 36.44 -33.54
N LYS A 57 -26.02 36.77 -34.67
CA LYS A 57 -25.37 36.73 -36.00
C LYS A 57 -24.62 35.40 -36.29
N HIS A 58 -25.19 34.29 -35.85
CA HIS A 58 -24.66 32.93 -36.06
C HIS A 58 -25.77 32.07 -36.69
N PRO A 59 -25.48 31.21 -37.69
CA PRO A 59 -26.50 30.39 -38.36
C PRO A 59 -27.32 29.51 -37.40
N ASN A 60 -26.69 29.06 -36.32
CA ASN A 60 -27.31 28.29 -35.23
C ASN A 60 -27.38 29.07 -33.91
N ALA A 61 -27.73 30.37 -33.94
CA ALA A 61 -27.74 31.21 -32.74
C ALA A 61 -28.70 30.69 -31.66
N ASP A 62 -29.91 30.27 -32.05
CA ASP A 62 -30.93 29.79 -31.10
C ASP A 62 -30.51 28.48 -30.42
N GLY A 63 -29.95 27.53 -31.19
CA GLY A 63 -29.44 26.28 -30.64
C GLY A 63 -28.27 26.49 -29.66
N LEU A 64 -27.33 27.38 -30.00
CA LEU A 64 -26.21 27.70 -29.10
C LEU A 64 -26.66 28.43 -27.85
N ASN A 65 -27.63 29.35 -27.96
CA ASN A 65 -28.23 30.00 -26.80
C ASN A 65 -28.92 28.98 -25.90
N ARG A 66 -29.71 28.06 -26.46
CA ARG A 66 -30.33 26.97 -25.70
C ARG A 66 -29.30 26.12 -24.96
N MET A 67 -28.21 25.72 -25.62
CA MET A 67 -27.12 24.97 -24.97
C MET A 67 -26.48 25.74 -23.80
N LEU A 68 -26.31 27.05 -23.94
CA LEU A 68 -25.78 27.90 -22.86
C LEU A 68 -26.76 27.97 -21.67
N TYR A 69 -28.07 28.12 -21.95
CA TYR A 69 -29.10 28.12 -20.91
C TYR A 69 -29.22 26.76 -20.22
N ASP A 70 -29.22 25.66 -20.97
CA ASP A 70 -29.26 24.29 -20.43
C ASP A 70 -28.05 24.01 -19.52
N TYR A 71 -26.86 24.51 -19.90
CA TYR A 71 -25.66 24.36 -19.08
C TYR A 71 -25.75 25.18 -17.78
N VAL A 72 -26.30 26.39 -17.81
CA VAL A 72 -26.58 27.16 -16.58
C VAL A 72 -27.60 26.45 -15.71
N ALA A 73 -28.70 25.95 -16.29
CA ALA A 73 -29.72 25.19 -15.58
C ALA A 73 -29.16 23.90 -14.95
N GLN A 74 -28.21 23.24 -15.61
CA GLN A 74 -27.50 22.09 -15.03
C GLN A 74 -26.70 22.47 -13.78
N ILE A 75 -26.01 23.61 -13.81
CA ILE A 75 -25.25 24.12 -12.67
C ILE A 75 -26.21 24.47 -11.51
N GLU A 76 -27.32 25.14 -11.81
CA GLU A 76 -28.37 25.47 -10.84
C GLU A 76 -29.03 24.22 -10.25
N LYS A 77 -29.24 23.17 -11.05
CA LYS A 77 -29.74 21.88 -10.56
C LYS A 77 -28.78 21.23 -9.57
N VAL A 78 -27.48 21.21 -9.87
CA VAL A 78 -26.47 20.68 -8.95
C VAL A 78 -26.39 21.53 -7.68
N GLU A 79 -26.55 22.85 -7.79
CA GLU A 79 -26.68 23.71 -6.62
C GLU A 79 -27.90 23.31 -5.79
N LEU A 80 -29.10 23.22 -6.38
CA LEU A 80 -30.33 22.83 -5.67
C LEU A 80 -30.21 21.46 -4.97
N GLU A 81 -29.55 20.49 -5.60
CA GLU A 81 -29.27 19.18 -4.99
C GLU A 81 -28.41 19.32 -3.72
N LEU A 82 -27.43 20.22 -3.70
CA LEU A 82 -26.60 20.49 -2.52
C LEU A 82 -27.39 21.19 -1.40
N TRP A 83 -28.31 22.09 -1.76
CA TRP A 83 -29.21 22.74 -0.80
C TRP A 83 -30.11 21.73 -0.11
N GLN A 84 -30.74 20.83 -0.89
CA GLN A 84 -31.62 19.78 -0.35
C GLN A 84 -30.89 18.82 0.60
N GLN A 85 -29.59 18.62 0.40
CA GLN A 85 -28.75 17.77 1.26
C GLN A 85 -28.21 18.50 2.50
N GLY A 86 -28.57 19.77 2.73
CA GLY A 86 -28.13 20.54 3.90
C GLY A 86 -26.63 20.86 3.94
N GLN A 87 -25.92 20.75 2.80
CA GLN A 87 -24.48 20.99 2.73
C GLN A 87 -24.14 22.49 2.62
N LYS A 88 -23.02 22.92 3.21
CA LYS A 88 -22.46 24.26 2.95
C LYS A 88 -21.86 24.31 1.55
N ILE A 89 -22.33 25.25 0.73
CA ILE A 89 -21.98 25.28 -0.69
C ILE A 89 -20.74 26.13 -0.91
N SER A 90 -19.77 25.54 -1.62
CA SER A 90 -18.59 26.26 -2.09
C SER A 90 -18.51 26.18 -3.61
N LEU A 91 -17.97 27.22 -4.25
CA LEU A 91 -17.72 27.23 -5.70
C LEU A 91 -16.82 26.06 -6.14
N HIS A 92 -15.90 25.63 -5.26
CA HIS A 92 -15.00 24.52 -5.54
C HIS A 92 -15.74 23.18 -5.57
N SER A 93 -16.63 22.94 -4.60
CA SER A 93 -17.50 21.76 -4.57
C SER A 93 -18.38 21.68 -5.83
N LEU A 94 -18.95 22.81 -6.26
CA LEU A 94 -19.78 22.91 -7.47
C LEU A 94 -18.99 22.54 -8.75
N LYS A 95 -17.78 23.08 -8.93
CA LYS A 95 -16.92 22.79 -10.09
C LYS A 95 -16.41 21.37 -10.14
N HIS A 96 -16.07 20.81 -8.99
CA HIS A 96 -15.64 19.43 -8.93
C HIS A 96 -16.78 18.48 -9.32
N LEU A 97 -17.98 18.69 -8.78
CA LEU A 97 -19.14 17.85 -9.07
C LEU A 97 -19.52 17.89 -10.54
N LEU A 98 -19.48 19.04 -11.20
CA LEU A 98 -19.79 19.16 -12.63
C LEU A 98 -18.81 18.43 -13.56
N ALA A 99 -17.59 18.09 -13.09
CA ALA A 99 -16.55 17.45 -13.90
C ALA A 99 -16.62 15.90 -13.95
N ILE A 100 -17.44 15.26 -13.10
CA ILE A 100 -17.48 13.79 -12.95
C ILE A 100 -18.72 13.21 -13.66
N PRO A 101 -18.67 12.03 -14.32
CA PRO A 101 -19.88 11.33 -14.82
C PRO A 101 -20.84 10.93 -13.68
N GLN A 102 -22.16 11.04 -13.87
CA GLN A 102 -23.16 10.82 -12.79
C GLN A 102 -23.09 9.44 -12.10
N GLU A 103 -22.72 8.37 -12.80
CA GLU A 103 -22.59 7.01 -12.23
C GLU A 103 -21.43 6.90 -11.23
N THR A 104 -20.30 7.57 -11.50
CA THR A 104 -19.13 7.59 -10.61
C THR A 104 -19.30 8.54 -9.42
N ARG A 105 -20.26 9.48 -9.49
CA ARG A 105 -20.55 10.43 -8.40
C ARG A 105 -21.18 9.78 -7.17
N LYS A 106 -21.84 8.62 -7.30
CA LYS A 106 -22.66 8.06 -6.21
C LYS A 106 -22.06 6.85 -5.51
N SER A 107 -21.16 6.09 -6.15
CA SER A 107 -20.64 4.83 -5.58
C SER A 107 -19.19 4.95 -5.14
N PHE A 108 -18.96 4.87 -3.84
CA PHE A 108 -17.63 4.77 -3.26
C PHE A 108 -16.91 3.48 -3.68
N LEU A 109 -17.65 2.38 -3.86
CA LEU A 109 -17.07 1.11 -4.30
C LEU A 109 -16.48 1.21 -5.71
N ALA A 110 -17.20 1.80 -6.66
CA ALA A 110 -16.69 2.03 -8.01
C ALA A 110 -15.42 2.89 -7.99
N PHE A 111 -15.46 3.99 -7.23
CA PHE A 111 -14.29 4.85 -7.00
C PHE A 111 -13.10 4.08 -6.41
N TYR A 112 -13.32 3.31 -5.34
CA TYR A 112 -12.27 2.53 -4.68
C TYR A 112 -11.57 1.61 -5.69
N ARG A 113 -12.34 0.85 -6.47
CA ARG A 113 -11.79 -0.09 -7.45
C ARG A 113 -10.95 0.62 -8.51
N GLN A 114 -11.47 1.69 -9.09
CA GLN A 114 -10.77 2.50 -10.08
C GLN A 114 -9.45 3.06 -9.52
N GLU A 115 -9.45 3.55 -8.28
CA GLU A 115 -8.23 4.06 -7.64
C GLU A 115 -7.20 2.96 -7.33
N VAL A 116 -7.61 1.71 -7.12
CA VAL A 116 -6.68 0.58 -6.99
C VAL A 116 -6.04 0.26 -8.33
N GLU A 117 -6.86 0.15 -9.39
CA GLU A 117 -6.43 -0.23 -10.75
C GLU A 117 -5.50 0.82 -11.36
N ASN A 118 -5.77 2.11 -11.13
CA ASN A 118 -4.95 3.22 -11.63
C ASN A 118 -3.70 3.52 -10.76
N SER A 119 -3.49 2.79 -9.66
CA SER A 119 -2.37 3.06 -8.76
C SER A 119 -1.06 2.45 -9.25
N SER A 120 0.06 3.14 -9.02
CA SER A 120 1.43 2.63 -9.24
C SER A 120 1.89 1.58 -8.21
N LEU A 121 0.96 0.93 -7.52
CA LEU A 121 1.26 -0.08 -6.51
C LEU A 121 1.71 -1.39 -7.18
N LYS A 122 2.60 -2.12 -6.50
CA LYS A 122 2.98 -3.48 -6.93
C LYS A 122 1.73 -4.38 -6.99
N ALA A 123 1.68 -5.31 -7.95
CA ALA A 123 0.53 -6.21 -8.15
C ALA A 123 0.08 -6.95 -6.88
N SER A 124 1.01 -7.42 -6.04
CA SER A 124 0.68 -8.06 -4.76
C SER A 124 0.01 -7.11 -3.76
N THR A 125 0.37 -5.83 -3.79
CA THR A 125 -0.24 -4.79 -2.95
C THR A 125 -1.60 -4.40 -3.49
N GLN A 126 -1.76 -4.25 -4.81
CA GLN A 126 -3.07 -4.03 -5.44
C GLN A 126 -4.06 -5.14 -5.07
N ARG A 127 -3.65 -6.41 -5.19
CA ARG A 127 -4.47 -7.57 -4.76
C ARG A 127 -4.94 -7.46 -3.32
N ASN A 128 -4.06 -7.05 -2.39
CA ASN A 128 -4.43 -6.84 -0.98
C ASN A 128 -5.47 -5.74 -0.78
N HIS A 129 -5.42 -4.67 -1.58
CA HIS A 129 -6.45 -3.62 -1.57
C HIS A 129 -7.76 -4.13 -2.18
N LEU A 130 -7.71 -4.87 -3.30
CA LEU A 130 -8.89 -5.51 -3.89
C LEU A 130 -9.55 -6.52 -2.96
N THR A 131 -8.79 -7.24 -2.12
CA THR A 131 -9.37 -8.08 -1.07
C THR A 131 -10.23 -7.25 -0.11
N THR A 132 -9.79 -6.04 0.25
CA THR A 132 -10.57 -5.16 1.13
C THR A 132 -11.81 -4.63 0.43
N TYR A 133 -11.68 -4.26 -0.85
CA TYR A 133 -12.82 -3.90 -1.68
C TYR A 133 -13.88 -5.00 -1.73
N ASN A 134 -13.47 -6.26 -1.94
CA ASN A 134 -14.40 -7.39 -1.99
C ASN A 134 -15.09 -7.62 -0.64
N ILE A 135 -14.38 -7.44 0.48
CA ILE A 135 -14.97 -7.55 1.82
C ILE A 135 -15.97 -6.42 2.05
N LEU A 136 -15.67 -5.18 1.65
CA LEU A 136 -16.61 -4.05 1.71
C LEU A 136 -17.85 -4.32 0.86
N LYS A 137 -17.67 -4.84 -0.35
CA LYS A 137 -18.77 -5.22 -1.25
C LYS A 137 -19.64 -6.34 -0.65
N LYS A 138 -19.04 -7.33 0.02
CA LYS A 138 -19.76 -8.39 0.74
C LYS A 138 -20.55 -7.82 1.92
N TYR A 139 -19.95 -6.91 2.68
CA TYR A 139 -20.59 -6.25 3.82
C TYR A 139 -21.80 -5.40 3.37
N ARG A 140 -21.63 -4.57 2.34
CA ARG A 140 -22.70 -3.76 1.77
C ARG A 140 -22.48 -3.56 0.27
N GLY A 141 -23.40 -4.10 -0.53
CA GLY A 141 -23.27 -4.14 -2.00
C GLY A 141 -23.28 -2.77 -2.68
N ASN A 142 -23.87 -1.76 -2.04
CA ASN A 142 -23.83 -0.38 -2.50
C ASN A 142 -23.46 0.55 -1.34
N ILE A 143 -22.40 1.35 -1.53
CA ILE A 143 -21.87 2.28 -0.53
C ILE A 143 -21.68 3.61 -1.25
N SER A 144 -22.37 4.65 -0.80
CA SER A 144 -22.13 6.02 -1.23
C SER A 144 -21.06 6.69 -0.38
N PHE A 145 -20.56 7.83 -0.84
CA PHE A 145 -19.60 8.63 -0.07
C PHE A 145 -20.20 9.14 1.25
N ALA A 146 -21.50 9.45 1.27
CA ALA A 146 -22.22 9.92 2.46
C ALA A 146 -22.45 8.81 3.50
N ASP A 147 -22.51 7.55 3.06
CA ASP A 147 -22.62 6.40 3.97
C ASP A 147 -21.38 6.20 4.84
N ILE A 148 -20.22 6.78 4.49
CA ILE A 148 -18.97 6.61 5.23
C ILE A 148 -18.94 7.58 6.40
N THR A 149 -19.67 7.23 7.45
CA THR A 149 -19.72 7.94 8.73
C THR A 149 -18.90 7.21 9.80
N PHE A 150 -18.76 7.82 10.99
CA PHE A 150 -18.14 7.14 12.12
C PHE A 150 -18.87 5.83 12.48
N ASP A 151 -20.21 5.84 12.49
CA ASP A 151 -21.03 4.66 12.80
C ASP A 151 -20.89 3.55 11.75
N PHE A 152 -20.68 3.92 10.48
CA PHE A 152 -20.34 2.96 9.44
C PHE A 152 -19.03 2.25 9.74
N LEU A 153 -17.99 2.97 10.19
CA LEU A 153 -16.70 2.38 10.54
C LEU A 153 -16.81 1.41 11.72
N ILE A 154 -17.58 1.77 12.75
CA ILE A 154 -17.82 0.91 13.92
C ILE A 154 -18.59 -0.34 13.52
N SER A 155 -19.68 -0.19 12.76
CA SER A 155 -20.48 -1.31 12.26
C SER A 155 -19.65 -2.25 11.36
N PHE A 156 -18.79 -1.67 10.51
CA PHE A 156 -17.90 -2.47 9.66
C PHE A 156 -16.80 -3.19 10.46
N ASP A 157 -16.20 -2.56 11.48
CA ASP A 157 -15.25 -3.24 12.39
C ASP A 157 -15.93 -4.39 13.13
N HIS A 158 -17.16 -4.18 13.62
CA HIS A 158 -17.96 -5.21 14.27
C HIS A 158 -18.23 -6.37 13.31
N TYR A 159 -18.65 -6.10 12.08
CA TYR A 159 -18.81 -7.13 11.04
C TYR A 159 -17.53 -7.93 10.79
N LEU A 160 -16.36 -7.28 10.77
CA LEU A 160 -15.10 -8.01 10.62
C LEU A 160 -14.79 -8.90 11.83
N ARG A 161 -15.20 -8.51 13.04
CA ARG A 161 -15.07 -9.36 14.23
C ARG A 161 -16.03 -10.54 14.21
N THR A 162 -17.27 -10.37 13.74
CA THR A 162 -18.23 -11.47 13.62
C THR A 162 -17.80 -12.48 12.58
N GLU A 163 -17.17 -12.03 11.49
CA GLU A 163 -16.49 -12.88 10.50
C GLU A 163 -15.15 -13.49 11.01
N LYS A 164 -14.83 -13.31 12.30
CA LYS A 164 -13.67 -13.88 13.00
C LYS A 164 -12.31 -13.46 12.42
N TYR A 165 -12.21 -12.27 11.82
CA TYR A 165 -10.91 -11.74 11.41
C TYR A 165 -10.06 -11.37 12.63
N HIS A 166 -8.76 -11.71 12.58
CA HIS A 166 -7.80 -11.28 13.59
C HIS A 166 -7.66 -9.75 13.64
N ILE A 167 -7.40 -9.19 14.82
CA ILE A 167 -7.35 -7.73 15.07
C ILE A 167 -6.39 -7.00 14.12
N ASN A 168 -5.20 -7.56 13.84
CA ASN A 168 -4.26 -6.95 12.90
C ASN A 168 -4.73 -7.03 11.43
N THR A 169 -5.52 -8.04 11.08
CA THR A 169 -6.15 -8.16 9.76
C THR A 169 -7.27 -7.11 9.62
N ILE A 170 -8.09 -6.93 10.66
CA ILE A 170 -9.07 -5.85 10.73
C ILE A 170 -8.38 -4.49 10.57
N ALA A 171 -7.30 -4.27 11.32
CA ALA A 171 -6.52 -3.04 11.24
C ALA A 171 -5.99 -2.75 9.82
N LYS A 172 -5.54 -3.79 9.10
CA LYS A 172 -5.11 -3.69 7.70
C LYS A 172 -6.27 -3.23 6.81
N HIS A 173 -7.44 -3.85 6.92
CA HIS A 173 -8.63 -3.46 6.15
C HIS A 173 -9.07 -2.03 6.46
N MET A 174 -9.08 -1.63 7.73
CA MET A 174 -9.40 -0.25 8.15
C MET A 174 -8.37 0.76 7.63
N LYS A 175 -7.07 0.42 7.59
CA LYS A 175 -6.03 1.28 6.98
C LYS A 175 -6.24 1.45 5.48
N HIS A 176 -6.63 0.39 4.78
CA HIS A 176 -6.95 0.49 3.35
C HIS A 176 -8.20 1.34 3.11
N LEU A 177 -9.29 1.14 3.87
CA LEU A 177 -10.47 1.98 3.77
C LEU A 177 -10.13 3.45 4.03
N LYS A 178 -9.41 3.73 5.11
CA LYS A 178 -8.91 5.08 5.46
C LYS A 178 -8.14 5.73 4.33
N ARG A 179 -7.27 4.98 3.65
CA ARG A 179 -6.52 5.47 2.49
C ARG A 179 -7.46 5.99 1.40
N TYR A 180 -8.46 5.21 1.00
CA TYR A 180 -9.34 5.61 -0.10
C TYR A 180 -10.35 6.68 0.30
N VAL A 181 -10.74 6.75 1.58
CA VAL A 181 -11.47 7.92 2.11
C VAL A 181 -10.62 9.19 1.99
N ASN A 182 -9.34 9.14 2.34
CA ASN A 182 -8.45 10.30 2.17
C ASN A 182 -8.26 10.68 0.70
N VAL A 183 -8.15 9.70 -0.21
CA VAL A 183 -8.09 9.98 -1.66
C VAL A 183 -9.40 10.61 -2.14
N ALA A 184 -10.55 10.13 -1.66
CA ALA A 184 -11.85 10.70 -2.00
C ALA A 184 -11.97 12.16 -1.55
N ILE A 185 -11.52 12.49 -0.32
CA ILE A 185 -11.46 13.86 0.18
C ILE A 185 -10.53 14.72 -0.67
N ASN A 186 -9.30 14.26 -0.92
CA ASN A 186 -8.31 15.01 -1.70
C ASN A 186 -8.76 15.27 -3.14
N LYS A 187 -9.54 14.34 -3.71
CA LYS A 187 -10.14 14.51 -5.02
C LYS A 187 -11.44 15.31 -4.97
N GLY A 188 -12.01 15.62 -3.80
CA GLY A 188 -13.23 16.43 -3.67
C GLY A 188 -14.55 15.65 -3.74
N TYR A 189 -14.52 14.32 -3.61
CA TYR A 189 -15.71 13.48 -3.50
C TYR A 189 -16.35 13.51 -2.11
N MET A 190 -15.59 13.93 -1.10
CA MET A 190 -16.02 14.04 0.30
C MET A 190 -15.52 15.36 0.88
N ASP A 191 -16.31 15.96 1.77
CA ASP A 191 -15.86 17.12 2.54
C ASP A 191 -14.92 16.69 3.68
N VAL A 192 -13.94 17.55 3.99
CA VAL A 192 -12.96 17.30 5.06
C VAL A 192 -13.63 17.24 6.45
N GLN A 193 -14.75 17.95 6.65
CA GLN A 193 -15.49 17.89 7.91
C GLN A 193 -16.25 16.57 8.08
N SER A 194 -16.59 15.90 6.99
CA SER A 194 -17.23 14.56 6.97
C SER A 194 -16.22 13.42 7.15
N TYR A 195 -14.99 13.70 7.59
CA TYR A 195 -13.95 12.69 7.71
C TYR A 195 -14.20 11.71 8.87
N ALA A 196 -14.75 10.53 8.54
CA ALA A 196 -15.15 9.50 9.50
C ALA A 196 -14.01 8.96 10.39
N PHE A 197 -12.76 8.99 9.91
CA PHE A 197 -11.61 8.47 10.67
C PHE A 197 -11.02 9.47 11.67
N ARG A 198 -11.65 10.64 11.89
CA ARG A 198 -11.16 11.64 12.86
C ARG A 198 -11.13 11.10 14.29
N GLN A 199 -12.19 10.39 14.70
CA GLN A 199 -12.33 9.82 16.04
C GLN A 199 -12.12 8.29 16.09
N TYR A 200 -12.00 7.65 14.92
CA TYR A 200 -11.79 6.21 14.83
C TYR A 200 -10.31 5.83 15.04
N LYS A 201 -10.01 5.13 16.13
CA LYS A 201 -8.68 4.58 16.41
C LYS A 201 -8.56 3.15 15.89
N ILE A 202 -7.69 2.97 14.88
CA ILE A 202 -7.36 1.64 14.36
C ILE A 202 -6.49 0.91 15.39
N LYS A 203 -7.05 -0.09 16.06
CA LYS A 203 -6.35 -0.91 17.06
C LYS A 203 -5.44 -1.94 16.38
N THR A 204 -4.23 -2.12 16.88
CA THR A 204 -3.29 -3.19 16.49
C THR A 204 -2.75 -3.84 17.75
N ILE A 205 -2.44 -5.13 17.67
CA ILE A 205 -1.74 -5.88 18.72
C ILE A 205 -0.33 -6.18 18.20
N GLU A 206 0.68 -6.06 19.05
CA GLU A 206 2.03 -6.46 18.68
C GLU A 206 2.07 -7.96 18.38
N GLY A 207 2.67 -8.31 17.24
CA GLY A 207 2.81 -9.70 16.86
C GLY A 207 4.04 -10.31 17.53
N HIS A 208 3.93 -11.51 18.06
CA HIS A 208 5.11 -12.24 18.54
C HIS A 208 5.95 -12.71 17.35
N HIS A 209 7.23 -12.35 17.35
CA HIS A 209 8.18 -12.82 16.37
C HIS A 209 8.68 -14.20 16.73
N THR A 210 8.24 -15.21 15.99
CA THR A 210 8.71 -16.59 16.18
C THR A 210 10.13 -16.74 15.61
N HIS A 211 11.02 -17.31 16.41
CA HIS A 211 12.36 -17.75 16.03
C HIS A 211 12.62 -19.18 16.54
N LEU A 212 13.64 -19.83 16.00
CA LEU A 212 14.13 -21.12 16.49
C LEU A 212 15.20 -20.90 17.56
N SER A 213 15.10 -21.65 18.65
CA SER A 213 16.18 -21.81 19.63
C SER A 213 17.37 -22.56 19.01
N PRO A 214 18.57 -22.49 19.59
CA PRO A 214 19.72 -23.28 19.16
C PRO A 214 19.40 -24.79 19.07
N GLU A 215 18.65 -25.32 20.03
CA GLU A 215 18.26 -26.73 20.09
C GLU A 215 17.31 -27.09 18.96
N GLU A 216 16.28 -26.27 18.70
CA GLU A 216 15.35 -26.49 17.58
C GLU A 216 16.04 -26.35 16.22
N LEU A 217 17.00 -25.44 16.09
CA LEU A 217 17.80 -25.32 14.87
C LEU A 217 18.65 -26.58 14.64
N ALA A 218 19.30 -27.08 15.69
CA ALA A 218 20.08 -28.31 15.65
C ALA A 218 19.20 -29.55 15.34
N GLN A 219 17.96 -29.60 15.85
CA GLN A 219 16.99 -30.64 15.48
C GLN A 219 16.71 -30.64 13.97
N LEU A 220 16.55 -29.45 13.37
CA LEU A 220 16.33 -29.32 11.92
C LEU A 220 17.59 -29.68 11.11
N GLU A 221 18.78 -29.31 11.58
CA GLU A 221 20.06 -29.71 10.98
C GLU A 221 20.16 -31.24 10.91
N LYS A 222 19.92 -31.91 12.05
CA LYS A 222 20.00 -33.37 12.22
C LYS A 222 18.81 -34.14 11.64
N CYS A 223 17.74 -33.45 11.22
CA CYS A 223 16.56 -34.07 10.65
C CYS A 223 16.92 -34.84 9.36
N PHE A 224 16.81 -36.17 9.44
CA PHE A 224 17.09 -37.09 8.34
C PHE A 224 15.87 -37.20 7.42
N LEU A 225 16.11 -37.12 6.11
CA LEU A 225 15.06 -37.12 5.09
C LEU A 225 15.25 -38.32 4.16
N GLU A 226 14.40 -39.32 4.31
CA GLU A 226 14.39 -40.56 3.53
C GLU A 226 13.09 -40.75 2.72
N GLY A 227 13.18 -41.63 1.72
CA GLY A 227 12.04 -42.06 0.91
C GLY A 227 11.26 -40.87 0.33
N LYS A 228 9.97 -40.80 0.64
CA LYS A 228 9.07 -39.73 0.16
C LYS A 228 9.42 -38.32 0.66
N TYR A 229 10.27 -38.20 1.69
CA TYR A 229 10.66 -36.92 2.29
C TYR A 229 11.96 -36.35 1.70
N THR A 230 12.71 -37.12 0.89
CA THR A 230 13.94 -36.67 0.22
C THR A 230 13.71 -35.40 -0.60
N ARG A 231 12.52 -35.25 -1.21
CA ARG A 231 12.11 -34.05 -1.96
C ARG A 231 12.13 -32.75 -1.13
N LEU A 232 12.06 -32.83 0.19
CA LEU A 232 12.06 -31.68 1.09
C LEU A 232 13.47 -31.14 1.38
N ARG A 233 14.53 -31.86 0.98
CA ARG A 233 15.93 -31.53 1.29
C ARG A 233 16.29 -30.11 0.85
N LYS A 234 15.99 -29.76 -0.39
CA LYS A 234 16.23 -28.40 -0.92
C LYS A 234 15.55 -27.32 -0.09
N THR A 235 14.32 -27.55 0.35
CA THR A 235 13.58 -26.61 1.20
C THR A 235 14.18 -26.51 2.60
N LYS A 236 14.62 -27.64 3.18
CA LYS A 236 15.33 -27.68 4.46
C LYS A 236 16.63 -26.87 4.37
N ASP A 237 17.45 -27.14 3.37
CA ASP A 237 18.76 -26.54 3.20
C ASP A 237 18.66 -25.05 2.87
N ALA A 238 17.69 -24.64 2.04
CA ALA A 238 17.40 -23.23 1.79
C ALA A 238 16.92 -22.48 3.03
N PHE A 239 16.09 -23.12 3.87
CA PHE A 239 15.64 -22.55 5.14
C PHE A 239 16.82 -22.38 6.11
N LEU A 240 17.65 -23.41 6.28
CA LEU A 240 18.85 -23.36 7.12
C LEU A 240 19.83 -22.30 6.63
N PHE A 241 20.08 -22.21 5.32
CA PHE A 241 20.87 -21.13 4.74
C PHE A 241 20.33 -19.75 5.11
N CYS A 242 19.01 -19.55 5.07
CA CYS A 242 18.39 -18.30 5.50
C CYS A 242 18.46 -18.04 7.02
N CYS A 243 18.52 -19.10 7.85
CA CYS A 243 18.82 -18.96 9.28
C CYS A 243 20.24 -18.43 9.52
N TYR A 244 21.19 -18.80 8.67
CA TYR A 244 22.59 -18.38 8.81
C TYR A 244 22.91 -17.05 8.13
N ALA A 245 22.24 -16.74 7.02
CA ALA A 245 22.45 -15.51 6.25
C ALA A 245 21.41 -14.41 6.49
N GLY A 246 20.34 -14.67 7.25
CA GLY A 246 19.35 -13.65 7.61
C GLY A 246 18.48 -13.15 6.45
N LEU A 247 18.28 -13.97 5.42
CA LEU A 247 17.63 -13.55 4.18
C LEU A 247 16.10 -13.62 4.26
N ARG A 248 15.42 -12.73 3.52
CA ARG A 248 13.99 -12.92 3.23
C ARG A 248 13.84 -13.94 2.11
N TYR A 249 12.72 -14.66 2.10
CA TYR A 249 12.36 -15.55 0.99
C TYR A 249 12.51 -14.88 -0.39
N SER A 250 12.00 -13.66 -0.54
CA SER A 250 12.08 -12.93 -1.81
C SER A 250 13.51 -12.57 -2.20
N ASP A 251 14.38 -12.33 -1.22
CA ASP A 251 15.78 -12.03 -1.47
C ASP A 251 16.50 -13.33 -1.90
N PHE A 252 16.30 -14.43 -1.15
CA PHE A 252 16.86 -15.75 -1.46
C PHE A 252 16.52 -16.24 -2.87
N VAL A 253 15.25 -16.19 -3.30
CA VAL A 253 14.86 -16.69 -4.62
C VAL A 253 15.28 -15.81 -5.80
N ASN A 254 15.80 -14.62 -5.53
CA ASN A 254 16.38 -13.73 -6.54
C ASN A 254 17.92 -13.75 -6.52
N LEU A 255 18.55 -14.53 -5.62
CA LEU A 255 19.98 -14.72 -5.65
C LEU A 255 20.40 -15.53 -6.88
N LYS A 256 21.62 -15.25 -7.31
CA LYS A 256 22.34 -15.96 -8.36
C LYS A 256 23.74 -16.30 -7.87
N GLN A 257 24.41 -17.19 -8.58
CA GLN A 257 25.80 -17.53 -8.30
C GLN A 257 26.71 -16.29 -8.28
N GLU A 258 26.46 -15.30 -9.14
CA GLU A 258 27.23 -14.05 -9.20
C GLU A 258 27.10 -13.19 -7.93
N ASN A 259 26.12 -13.45 -7.06
CA ASN A 259 26.02 -12.78 -5.76
C ASN A 259 27.00 -13.33 -4.73
N LEU A 260 27.62 -14.49 -4.98
CA LEU A 260 28.69 -15.04 -4.17
C LEU A 260 30.02 -14.53 -4.72
N VAL A 261 30.71 -13.71 -3.94
CA VAL A 261 31.92 -12.99 -4.35
C VAL A 261 33.04 -13.35 -3.38
N GLU A 262 34.18 -13.77 -3.92
CA GLU A 262 35.41 -13.92 -3.15
C GLU A 262 36.05 -12.53 -2.94
N LEU A 263 36.17 -12.10 -1.68
CA LEU A 263 36.85 -10.86 -1.29
C LEU A 263 37.88 -11.19 -0.22
N TYR A 264 39.13 -10.78 -0.44
CA TYR A 264 40.24 -11.02 0.49
C TYR A 264 40.50 -12.50 0.84
N GLY A 265 40.12 -13.42 -0.06
CA GLY A 265 40.27 -14.87 0.15
C GLY A 265 39.08 -15.53 0.86
N ASP A 266 38.03 -14.77 1.17
CA ASP A 266 36.83 -15.27 1.84
C ASP A 266 35.56 -15.06 1.00
N THR A 267 34.58 -15.94 1.16
CA THR A 267 33.29 -15.86 0.45
C THR A 267 32.32 -14.87 1.11
N TRP A 268 31.86 -13.90 0.32
CA TRP A 268 30.82 -12.93 0.68
C TRP A 268 29.56 -13.13 -0.15
N LEU A 269 28.41 -12.87 0.46
CA LEU A 269 27.13 -12.75 -0.24
C LEU A 269 26.77 -11.27 -0.40
N ILE A 270 26.71 -10.78 -1.65
CA ILE A 270 26.44 -9.39 -1.98
C ILE A 270 25.25 -9.30 -2.93
N PHE A 271 24.20 -8.59 -2.51
CA PHE A 271 22.98 -8.43 -3.30
C PHE A 271 22.19 -7.17 -2.92
N GLN A 272 21.33 -6.71 -3.81
CA GLN A 272 20.39 -5.62 -3.51
C GLN A 272 19.05 -6.20 -3.03
N SER A 273 18.60 -5.82 -1.82
CA SER A 273 17.34 -6.33 -1.29
C SER A 273 16.14 -5.94 -2.15
N VAL A 274 15.26 -6.90 -2.45
CA VAL A 274 14.05 -6.71 -3.26
C VAL A 274 13.08 -5.73 -2.60
N LYS A 275 12.96 -5.78 -1.26
CA LYS A 275 12.01 -4.96 -0.50
C LYS A 275 12.55 -3.56 -0.23
N THR A 276 13.78 -3.45 0.28
CA THR A 276 14.33 -2.17 0.77
C THR A 276 15.18 -1.46 -0.26
N LYS A 277 15.67 -2.15 -1.30
CA LYS A 277 16.59 -1.61 -2.33
C LYS A 277 17.97 -1.20 -1.80
N VAL A 278 18.28 -1.59 -0.57
CA VAL A 278 19.58 -1.41 0.06
C VAL A 278 20.50 -2.54 -0.40
N GLU A 279 21.75 -2.21 -0.73
CA GLU A 279 22.80 -3.22 -0.94
C GLU A 279 23.18 -3.85 0.41
N ILE A 280 23.18 -5.17 0.44
CA ILE A 280 23.50 -5.98 1.61
C ILE A 280 24.75 -6.79 1.28
N ARG A 281 25.71 -6.77 2.20
CA ARG A 281 27.00 -7.48 2.09
C ARG A 281 27.16 -8.34 3.34
N ILE A 282 27.27 -9.65 3.16
CA ILE A 282 27.26 -10.62 4.26
C ILE A 282 28.54 -11.47 4.16
N PRO A 283 29.47 -11.35 5.11
CA PRO A 283 30.65 -12.22 5.18
C PRO A 283 30.22 -13.61 5.68
N LEU A 284 29.94 -14.55 4.76
CA LEU A 284 29.36 -15.85 5.14
C LEU A 284 30.30 -16.67 6.02
N TYR A 285 31.61 -16.52 5.85
CA TYR A 285 32.65 -17.22 6.62
C TYR A 285 32.65 -16.85 8.11
N LEU A 286 32.28 -15.61 8.47
CA LEU A 286 32.20 -15.16 9.87
C LEU A 286 30.92 -15.61 10.57
N LEU A 287 29.92 -16.08 9.82
CA LEU A 287 28.60 -16.38 10.35
C LEU A 287 28.46 -17.86 10.68
N PHE A 288 28.21 -18.15 11.96
CA PHE A 288 27.85 -19.48 12.46
C PHE A 288 28.80 -20.57 11.95
N GLU A 289 30.12 -20.36 12.10
CA GLU A 289 31.17 -21.32 11.73
C GLU A 289 31.10 -21.76 10.26
N GLY A 290 30.68 -20.87 9.37
CA GLY A 290 30.59 -21.17 7.93
C GLY A 290 29.52 -22.21 7.58
N LYS A 291 28.54 -22.50 8.46
CA LYS A 291 27.46 -23.46 8.16
C LYS A 291 26.72 -23.16 6.86
N ALA A 292 26.58 -21.88 6.50
CA ALA A 292 26.02 -21.48 5.21
C ALA A 292 26.88 -21.94 4.02
N LEU A 293 28.21 -21.85 4.15
CA LEU A 293 29.17 -22.29 3.13
C LEU A 293 29.12 -23.80 2.91
N ASN A 294 28.96 -24.58 3.98
CA ASN A 294 28.80 -26.04 3.89
C ASN A 294 27.58 -26.42 3.04
N ILE A 295 26.47 -25.69 3.18
CA ILE A 295 25.29 -25.88 2.33
C ILE A 295 25.61 -25.51 0.87
N LEU A 296 26.25 -24.37 0.63
CA LEU A 296 26.62 -23.95 -0.73
C LEU A 296 27.54 -24.96 -1.42
N LYS A 297 28.50 -25.55 -0.70
CA LYS A 297 29.40 -26.59 -1.20
C LYS A 297 28.64 -27.81 -1.72
N TYR A 298 27.58 -28.24 -1.03
CA TYR A 298 26.73 -29.33 -1.49
C TYR A 298 26.03 -29.02 -2.84
N TYR A 299 25.72 -27.74 -3.08
CA TYR A 299 25.06 -27.26 -4.30
C TYR A 299 26.01 -26.62 -5.31
N GLN A 300 27.33 -26.79 -5.18
CA GLN A 300 28.33 -26.07 -5.98
C GLN A 300 28.17 -26.24 -7.51
N HIS A 301 27.61 -27.37 -7.96
CA HIS A 301 27.38 -27.66 -9.37
C HIS A 301 26.09 -27.05 -9.93
N ASP A 302 25.18 -26.54 -9.08
CA ASP A 302 23.93 -25.90 -9.49
C ASP A 302 23.42 -24.89 -8.42
N LEU A 303 24.22 -23.85 -8.16
CA LEU A 303 23.85 -22.78 -7.21
C LEU A 303 22.62 -21.99 -7.66
N ASN A 304 22.53 -21.70 -8.95
CA ASN A 304 21.36 -21.02 -9.53
C ASN A 304 20.09 -21.87 -9.38
N GLY A 305 20.19 -23.19 -9.54
CA GLY A 305 19.11 -24.11 -9.21
C GLY A 305 18.79 -24.09 -7.72
N PHE A 306 19.77 -24.12 -6.82
CA PHE A 306 19.54 -24.06 -5.36
C PHE A 306 18.69 -22.84 -4.95
N PHE A 307 19.02 -21.65 -5.45
CA PHE A 307 18.27 -20.42 -5.14
C PHE A 307 16.84 -20.43 -5.70
N ARG A 308 16.52 -21.24 -6.71
CA ARG A 308 15.16 -21.34 -7.25
C ARG A 308 14.28 -22.24 -6.38
N LEU A 309 13.33 -21.64 -5.67
CA LEU A 309 12.29 -22.34 -4.92
C LEU A 309 10.91 -22.19 -5.58
N ARG A 310 10.02 -23.13 -5.24
CA ARG A 310 8.59 -23.03 -5.55
C ARG A 310 7.98 -21.85 -4.80
N ASP A 311 6.79 -21.40 -5.19
CA ASP A 311 6.15 -20.26 -4.55
C ASP A 311 6.05 -20.40 -3.02
N ASN A 312 6.06 -19.25 -2.33
CA ASN A 312 6.08 -19.18 -0.88
C ASN A 312 4.93 -19.96 -0.22
N SER A 313 3.76 -20.10 -0.86
CA SER A 313 2.64 -20.87 -0.28
C SER A 313 2.97 -22.36 -0.22
N ASN A 314 3.49 -22.92 -1.31
CA ASN A 314 3.91 -24.32 -1.37
C ASN A 314 5.10 -24.62 -0.45
N ILE A 315 6.08 -23.72 -0.41
CA ILE A 315 7.23 -23.84 0.50
C ILE A 315 6.79 -23.81 1.97
N ASN A 316 5.82 -22.97 2.35
CA ASN A 316 5.31 -22.96 3.73
C ASN A 316 4.60 -24.27 4.12
N LYS A 317 4.01 -25.00 3.17
CA LYS A 317 3.45 -26.35 3.43
C LYS A 317 4.55 -27.37 3.70
N GLU A 318 5.65 -27.31 2.94
CA GLU A 318 6.82 -28.16 3.16
C GLU A 318 7.50 -27.86 4.48
N LEU A 319 7.64 -26.58 4.83
CA LEU A 319 8.19 -26.16 6.12
C LEU A 319 7.34 -26.64 7.30
N LEU A 320 6.02 -26.66 7.16
CA LEU A 320 5.15 -27.26 8.17
C LEU A 320 5.45 -28.76 8.33
N LEU A 321 5.62 -29.49 7.23
CA LEU A 321 5.96 -30.91 7.29
C LEU A 321 7.34 -31.13 7.91
N LEU A 322 8.34 -30.35 7.51
CA LEU A 322 9.69 -30.37 8.08
C LEU A 322 9.69 -30.08 9.58
N SER A 323 8.92 -29.09 10.04
CA SER A 323 8.81 -28.79 11.48
C SER A 323 8.26 -29.98 12.26
N LYS A 324 7.26 -30.70 11.72
CA LYS A 324 6.72 -31.92 12.34
C LYS A 324 7.74 -33.04 12.38
N LEU A 325 8.47 -33.27 11.29
CA LEU A 325 9.50 -34.31 11.20
C LEU A 325 10.69 -34.04 12.15
N ALA A 326 11.02 -32.77 12.36
CA ALA A 326 12.09 -32.35 13.27
C ALA A 326 11.63 -32.26 14.74
N GLY A 327 10.36 -32.52 15.06
CA GLY A 327 9.83 -32.39 16.43
C GLY A 327 9.61 -30.96 16.91
N ILE A 328 9.61 -29.98 15.99
CA ILE A 328 9.45 -28.55 16.28
C ILE A 328 7.95 -28.21 16.33
N LYS A 329 7.46 -27.80 17.51
CA LYS A 329 6.05 -27.42 17.70
C LYS A 329 5.69 -26.10 17.03
N LYS A 330 6.66 -25.21 16.84
CA LYS A 330 6.47 -23.87 16.26
C LYS A 330 6.21 -23.97 14.76
N ARG A 331 5.30 -23.13 14.26
CA ARG A 331 5.15 -22.93 12.81
C ARG A 331 6.32 -22.10 12.29
N ILE A 332 7.11 -22.68 11.39
CA ILE A 332 8.26 -22.00 10.79
C ILE A 332 7.95 -21.47 9.38
N SER A 333 8.62 -20.39 9.01
CA SER A 333 8.59 -19.78 7.69
C SER A 333 9.93 -19.11 7.40
N PHE A 334 10.19 -18.65 6.17
CA PHE A 334 11.41 -17.88 5.88
C PHE A 334 11.50 -16.56 6.67
N HIS A 335 10.39 -16.03 7.21
CA HIS A 335 10.48 -14.92 8.18
C HIS A 335 10.99 -15.42 9.54
N THR A 336 10.59 -16.61 9.97
CA THR A 336 11.15 -17.28 11.15
C THR A 336 12.65 -17.49 10.99
N ALA A 337 13.13 -17.98 9.84
CA ALA A 337 14.56 -18.15 9.58
C ALA A 337 15.35 -16.84 9.76
N ARG A 338 14.83 -15.75 9.20
CA ARG A 338 15.42 -14.43 9.36
C ARG A 338 15.38 -13.91 10.81
N HIS A 339 14.31 -14.17 11.54
CA HIS A 339 14.22 -13.84 12.97
C HIS A 339 15.21 -14.69 13.79
N THR A 340 15.38 -15.97 13.47
CA THR A 340 16.39 -16.85 14.05
C THR A 340 17.78 -16.28 13.86
N ASN A 341 18.14 -15.86 12.64
CA ASN A 341 19.43 -15.23 12.37
C ASN A 341 19.70 -14.02 13.28
N ALA A 342 18.77 -13.07 13.29
CA ALA A 342 18.88 -11.84 14.05
C ALA A 342 19.01 -12.12 15.55
N THR A 343 18.18 -13.03 16.05
CA THR A 343 18.13 -13.45 17.45
C THR A 343 19.44 -14.10 17.86
N LEU A 344 19.94 -15.06 17.08
CA LEU A 344 21.20 -15.75 17.39
C LEU A 344 22.40 -14.80 17.33
N LEU A 345 22.44 -13.86 16.39
CA LEU A 345 23.50 -12.85 16.34
C LEU A 345 23.51 -11.98 17.60
N ILE A 346 22.33 -11.52 18.04
CA ILE A 346 22.20 -10.75 19.28
C ILE A 346 22.63 -11.60 20.48
N TYR A 347 22.17 -12.86 20.59
CA TYR A 347 22.59 -13.78 21.66
C TYR A 347 24.10 -14.03 21.71
N SER A 348 24.76 -14.01 20.56
CA SER A 348 26.23 -14.12 20.43
C SER A 348 26.97 -12.80 20.70
N GLY A 349 26.26 -11.72 21.06
CA GLY A 349 26.83 -10.42 21.41
C GLY A 349 27.06 -9.47 20.24
N ALA A 350 26.45 -9.72 19.07
CA ALA A 350 26.56 -8.79 17.94
C ALA A 350 25.79 -7.50 18.25
N ASN A 351 26.42 -6.35 17.97
CA ASN A 351 25.77 -5.05 18.13
C ASN A 351 24.50 -4.96 17.27
N ILE A 352 23.40 -4.45 17.85
CA ILE A 352 22.11 -4.31 17.18
C ILE A 352 22.20 -3.50 15.87
N THR A 353 23.12 -2.54 15.77
CA THR A 353 23.37 -1.75 14.55
C THR A 353 24.04 -2.59 13.45
N THR A 354 24.92 -3.52 13.81
CA THR A 354 25.49 -4.51 12.89
C THR A 354 24.39 -5.43 12.36
N VAL A 355 23.53 -5.93 13.25
CA VAL A 355 22.36 -6.75 12.88
C VAL A 355 21.40 -5.97 11.97
N GLN A 356 21.14 -4.69 12.25
CA GLN A 356 20.33 -3.83 11.38
C GLN A 356 20.89 -3.76 9.95
N LYS A 357 22.22 -3.57 9.81
CA LYS A 357 22.91 -3.48 8.51
C LYS A 357 22.86 -4.82 7.76
N LEU A 358 23.20 -5.93 8.44
CA LEU A 358 23.14 -7.28 7.86
C LEU A 358 21.74 -7.64 7.36
N LEU A 359 20.71 -7.25 8.12
CA LEU A 359 19.33 -7.44 7.74
C LEU A 359 18.85 -6.42 6.67
N GLY A 360 19.56 -5.31 6.44
CA GLY A 360 19.12 -4.26 5.52
C GLY A 360 17.83 -3.56 5.98
N HIS A 361 17.67 -3.33 7.28
CA HIS A 361 16.57 -2.57 7.85
C HIS A 361 16.80 -1.06 7.70
N LYS A 362 15.83 -0.33 7.11
CA LYS A 362 15.90 1.13 6.96
C LYS A 362 15.65 1.91 8.26
N SER A 363 15.06 1.27 9.27
CA SER A 363 14.69 1.91 10.52
C SER A 363 15.10 1.04 11.70
N MET A 364 15.73 1.65 12.69
CA MET A 364 16.09 1.00 13.95
C MET A 364 14.89 0.40 14.68
N LYS A 365 13.71 1.03 14.58
CA LYS A 365 12.46 0.51 15.16
C LYS A 365 12.13 -0.91 14.69
N THR A 366 12.54 -1.29 13.48
CA THR A 366 12.33 -2.65 12.95
C THR A 366 13.30 -3.67 13.55
N THR A 367 14.47 -3.24 14.01
CA THR A 367 15.46 -4.12 14.67
C THR A 367 15.26 -4.17 16.17
N GLN A 368 14.74 -3.10 16.77
CA GLN A 368 14.39 -3.04 18.20
C GLN A 368 13.32 -4.06 18.63
N ILE A 369 12.63 -4.71 17.70
CA ILE A 369 11.74 -5.85 18.00
C ILE A 369 12.47 -7.04 18.65
N TYR A 370 13.80 -7.07 18.58
CA TYR A 370 14.64 -8.06 19.24
C TYR A 370 15.21 -7.55 20.58
N ALA A 371 14.76 -6.39 21.06
CA ALA A 371 15.26 -5.78 22.28
C ALA A 371 14.95 -6.60 23.53
N ASP A 372 13.80 -7.28 23.59
CA ASP A 372 13.45 -8.17 24.70
C ASP A 372 14.45 -9.32 24.88
N ILE A 373 15.21 -9.64 23.82
CA ILE A 373 16.27 -10.65 23.83
C ILE A 373 17.58 -10.08 24.42
N MET A 374 17.72 -8.76 24.42
CA MET A 374 18.87 -8.07 25.00
C MET A 374 18.94 -8.22 26.52
N ASP A 375 17.88 -8.64 27.20
CA ASP A 375 17.93 -8.90 28.65
C ASP A 375 18.86 -10.08 29.00
N ILE A 376 18.97 -11.07 28.11
CA ILE A 376 19.92 -12.18 28.28
C ILE A 376 21.35 -11.75 27.93
N THR A 377 21.51 -10.81 26.99
CA THR A 377 22.83 -10.24 26.71
C THR A 377 23.25 -9.23 27.77
N LEU A 378 22.31 -8.59 28.49
CA LEU A 378 22.60 -7.67 29.59
C LEU A 378 23.45 -8.34 30.66
N ILE A 379 23.13 -9.58 31.03
CA ILE A 379 23.93 -10.34 32.00
C ILE A 379 25.36 -10.53 31.49
N LYS A 380 25.52 -11.01 30.25
CA LYS A 380 26.85 -11.20 29.64
C LYS A 380 27.63 -9.90 29.47
N ASP A 381 26.94 -8.81 29.12
CA ASP A 381 27.55 -7.51 28.92
C ASP A 381 27.98 -6.91 30.27
N LEU A 382 27.20 -7.11 31.34
CA LEU A 382 27.58 -6.73 32.70
C LEU A 382 28.70 -7.62 33.26
N GLU A 383 28.72 -8.92 32.96
CA GLU A 383 29.82 -9.83 33.31
C GLU A 383 31.14 -9.45 32.63
N ARG A 384 31.10 -8.82 31.44
CA ARG A 384 32.29 -8.28 30.77
C ARG A 384 32.76 -6.96 31.37
N VAL A 385 31.91 -6.27 32.13
CA VAL A 385 32.23 -5.06 32.89
C VAL A 385 32.55 -5.46 34.33
N THR A 386 33.56 -6.32 34.50
CA THR A 386 34.19 -6.57 35.80
C THR A 386 35.48 -5.77 35.89
N TYR A 387 35.60 -4.95 36.96
CA TYR A 387 36.76 -4.12 37.29
C TYR A 387 38.01 -4.92 37.62
#